data_AF-K1SR68-F1
#
_entry.id   AF-K1SR68-F1
#
_cell.length_a   1.000
_cell.length_b   1.000
_cell.length_c   1.000
_cell.angle_alpha   90.00
_cell.angle_beta   90.00
_cell.angle_gamma   90.00
#
_symmetry.space_group_name_H-M   'P 1'
#
loop_
_entity.id
_entity.type
_entity.pdbx_description
1 polymer ?
#
loop_
_entity_poly.entity_id
_entity_poly.type
_entity_poly.pdbx_seq_one_letter_code
_entity_poly.pdbx_strand_id
1 'polypeptide(L)'
;MDIALNTDSPELAELVAAKYPEVIFLPRGEELGGDRVPKMAVYQDSLHRMEERTGQPYDWYMDLDITSPLRTESDIENAFAKKQSRDDLDLVFSVCEARRNPWFNMVKTVDDHVEQVCKSEFTGRQQAPDVYDVNASIYVFKRDFLATNTDGHAVARQDRHQRDDGYR
;
A
#
# COMPACT_ATOMS: atom_id res chain seq x y z
N MET A 1 16.25 11.62 2.40
CA MET A 1 15.32 10.50 2.65
C MET A 1 15.72 9.91 3.97
N ASP A 2 14.78 9.73 4.88
CA ASP A 2 14.99 9.00 6.12
C ASP A 2 14.33 7.63 6.01
N ILE A 3 14.89 6.63 6.68
CA ILE A 3 14.36 5.28 6.72
C ILE A 3 14.03 4.96 8.18
N ALA A 4 12.81 4.53 8.43
CA ALA A 4 12.38 4.14 9.76
C ALA A 4 11.84 2.70 9.78
N LEU A 5 12.17 1.98 10.85
CA LEU A 5 11.58 0.69 11.18
C LEU A 5 10.54 0.90 12.28
N ASN A 6 9.27 0.70 11.94
CA ASN A 6 8.19 0.65 12.92
C ASN A 6 7.90 -0.82 13.30
N THR A 7 8.27 -1.23 14.51
CA THR A 7 8.04 -2.60 15.01
C THR A 7 7.83 -2.63 16.52
N ASP A 8 7.07 -3.61 16.99
CA ASP A 8 6.92 -4.00 18.39
C ASP A 8 7.87 -5.14 18.80
N SER A 9 8.53 -5.81 17.85
CA SER A 9 9.52 -6.87 18.13
C SER A 9 10.90 -6.28 18.49
N PRO A 10 11.39 -6.52 19.72
CA PRO A 10 12.75 -6.13 20.11
C PRO A 10 13.82 -6.85 19.30
N GLU A 11 13.62 -8.13 18.99
CA GLU A 11 14.59 -8.92 18.23
C GLU A 11 14.80 -8.37 16.82
N LEU A 12 13.72 -7.94 16.16
CA LEU A 12 13.80 -7.30 14.84
C LEU A 12 14.49 -5.93 14.94
N ALA A 13 14.19 -5.14 15.97
CA ALA A 13 14.83 -3.85 16.19
C ALA A 13 16.35 -3.99 16.41
N GLU A 14 16.78 -4.94 17.24
CA GLU A 14 18.21 -5.23 17.48
C GLU A 14 18.92 -5.70 16.21
N LEU A 15 18.29 -6.61 15.44
CA LEU A 15 18.83 -7.12 14.19
C LEU A 15 19.06 -5.98 13.17
N VAL A 16 18.08 -5.09 13.02
CA VAL A 16 18.16 -3.98 12.09
C VAL A 16 19.18 -2.95 12.57
N ALA A 17 19.19 -2.58 13.85
CA ALA A 17 20.16 -1.64 14.39
C ALA A 17 21.62 -2.13 14.22
N ALA A 18 21.85 -3.44 14.34
CA ALA A 18 23.18 -4.03 14.17
C ALA A 18 23.66 -4.03 12.70
N LYS A 19 22.75 -4.13 11.74
CA LYS A 19 23.07 -4.22 10.30
C LYS A 19 22.95 -2.90 9.55
N TYR A 20 22.04 -2.04 9.98
CA TYR A 20 21.62 -0.80 9.34
C TYR A 20 21.50 0.31 10.38
N PRO A 21 22.63 0.80 10.93
CA PRO A 21 22.62 1.82 11.98
C PRO A 21 22.01 3.16 11.55
N GLU A 22 21.87 3.40 10.24
CA GLU A 22 21.17 4.54 9.65
C GLU A 22 19.65 4.46 9.78
N VAL A 23 19.09 3.26 10.02
CA VAL A 23 17.65 3.06 10.14
C VAL A 23 17.17 3.53 11.50
N ILE A 24 16.16 4.40 11.47
CA ILE A 24 15.54 4.97 12.65
C ILE A 24 14.56 3.98 13.25
N PHE A 25 14.79 3.56 14.48
CA PHE A 25 13.83 2.72 15.18
C PHE A 25 12.68 3.54 15.76
N LEU A 26 11.45 3.18 15.38
CA LEU A 26 10.20 3.69 15.93
C LEU A 26 9.49 2.53 16.65
N PRO A 27 9.66 2.36 17.98
CA PRO A 27 8.92 1.33 18.71
C PRO A 27 7.42 1.56 18.57
N ARG A 28 6.68 0.52 18.16
CA ARG A 28 5.23 0.57 18.03
C ARG A 28 4.59 0.49 19.41
N GLY A 29 3.72 1.45 19.74
CA GLY A 29 2.92 1.41 20.97
C GLY A 29 1.92 0.25 20.96
N GLU A 30 1.57 -0.28 22.12
CA GLU A 30 0.62 -1.40 22.25
C GLU A 30 -0.75 -1.05 21.65
N GLU A 31 -1.19 0.21 21.76
CA GLU A 31 -2.43 0.71 21.19
C GLU A 31 -2.47 0.68 19.65
N LEU A 32 -1.30 0.61 19.02
CA LEU A 32 -1.13 0.45 17.58
C LEU A 32 -0.77 -1.00 17.19
N GLY A 33 -0.63 -1.89 18.17
CA GLY A 33 -0.37 -3.32 18.00
C GLY A 33 -1.66 -4.14 18.11
N GLY A 34 -2.11 -4.75 17.01
CA GLY A 34 -3.20 -5.72 17.03
C GLY A 34 -4.00 -5.79 15.73
N ASP A 35 -4.70 -6.92 15.52
CA ASP A 35 -5.38 -7.25 14.25
C ASP A 35 -6.47 -6.26 13.82
N ARG A 36 -6.94 -5.42 14.75
CA ARG A 36 -8.03 -4.46 14.53
C ARG A 36 -7.54 -3.04 14.27
N VAL A 37 -6.24 -2.79 14.40
CA VAL A 37 -5.66 -1.47 14.17
C VAL A 37 -5.53 -1.24 12.66
N PRO A 38 -6.12 -0.18 12.11
CA PRO A 38 -5.95 0.14 10.70
C PRO A 38 -4.48 0.48 10.38
N LYS A 39 -3.95 -0.02 9.26
CA LYS A 39 -2.59 0.32 8.77
C LYS A 39 -2.34 1.83 8.72
N MET A 40 -3.36 2.60 8.34
CA MET A 40 -3.29 4.07 8.27
C MET A 40 -2.88 4.73 9.60
N ALA A 41 -3.36 4.21 10.74
CA ALA A 41 -3.01 4.77 12.05
C ALA A 41 -1.52 4.60 12.37
N VAL A 42 -0.94 3.45 11.99
CA VAL A 42 0.50 3.18 12.16
C VAL A 42 1.35 4.09 11.26
N TYR A 43 0.88 4.35 10.04
CA TYR A 43 1.57 5.27 9.11
C TYR A 43 1.55 6.71 9.61
N GLN A 44 0.41 7.16 10.14
CA GLN A 44 0.25 8.50 10.72
C GLN A 44 1.13 8.70 11.95
N ASP A 45 1.16 7.73 12.86
CA ASP A 45 2.07 7.75 14.02
C ASP A 45 3.54 7.86 13.57
N SER A 46 3.93 7.03 12.61
CA SER A 46 5.30 6.99 12.08
C SER A 46 5.69 8.32 11.43
N LEU A 47 4.82 8.89 10.59
CA LEU A 47 5.03 10.20 9.97
C LEU A 47 5.19 11.28 11.03
N HIS A 48 4.25 11.37 11.98
CA HIS A 48 4.24 12.40 13.01
C HIS A 48 5.51 12.36 13.86
N ARG A 49 5.89 11.19 14.36
CA ARG A 49 7.10 11.03 15.20
C ARG A 49 8.39 11.35 14.44
N MET A 50 8.43 11.08 13.14
CA MET A 50 9.57 11.43 12.30
C MET A 50 9.64 12.93 12.02
N GLU A 51 8.52 13.58 11.74
CA GLU A 51 8.45 15.05 11.57
C GLU A 51 8.82 15.78 12.87
N GLU A 52 8.34 15.29 14.02
CA GLU A 52 8.72 15.82 15.34
C GLU A 52 10.21 15.69 15.61
N ARG A 53 10.78 14.53 15.29
CA ARG A 53 12.22 14.26 15.51
C ARG A 53 13.11 15.13 14.63
N THR A 54 12.74 15.32 13.36
CA THR A 54 13.53 16.09 12.39
C THR A 54 13.24 17.59 12.45
N GLY A 55 12.09 17.98 13.02
CA GLY A 55 11.63 19.36 13.06
C GLY A 55 11.23 19.91 11.69
N GLN A 56 10.99 19.04 10.69
CA GLN A 56 10.62 19.41 9.33
C GLN A 56 9.53 18.47 8.79
N PRO A 57 8.57 18.96 8.00
CA PRO A 57 7.61 18.10 7.33
C PRO A 57 8.25 17.32 6.18
N TYR A 58 7.71 16.15 5.88
CA TYR A 58 8.03 15.42 4.65
C TYR A 58 7.08 15.81 3.52
N ASP A 59 7.52 15.69 2.27
CA ASP A 59 6.62 15.83 1.12
C ASP A 59 5.87 14.51 0.83
N TRP A 60 6.51 13.38 1.14
CA TRP A 60 6.06 12.03 0.78
C TRP A 60 6.29 11.05 1.91
N TYR A 61 5.38 10.08 2.07
CA TYR A 61 5.55 8.92 2.93
C TYR A 61 5.48 7.65 2.08
N MET A 62 6.38 6.70 2.34
CA MET A 62 6.39 5.41 1.65
C MET A 62 6.38 4.26 2.65
N ASP A 63 5.41 3.36 2.51
CA ASP A 63 5.39 2.09 3.24
C ASP A 63 6.00 0.98 2.37
N LEU A 64 6.89 0.20 2.99
CA LEU A 64 7.61 -0.91 2.37
C LEU A 64 7.46 -2.16 3.24
N ASP A 65 6.45 -2.97 2.94
CA ASP A 65 6.13 -4.15 3.74
C ASP A 65 7.29 -5.16 3.71
N ILE A 66 7.72 -5.65 4.88
CA ILE A 66 8.85 -6.58 5.03
C ILE A 66 8.51 -8.00 4.60
N THR A 67 7.22 -8.33 4.42
CA THR A 67 6.77 -9.65 3.95
C THR A 67 6.81 -9.79 2.43
N SER A 68 7.32 -8.78 1.72
CA SER A 68 7.49 -8.76 0.26
C SER A 68 8.98 -8.80 -0.15
N PRO A 69 9.70 -9.92 0.09
CA PRO A 69 11.15 -9.98 -0.09
C PRO A 69 11.61 -9.97 -1.56
N LEU A 70 10.70 -10.16 -2.52
CA LEU A 70 11.00 -10.12 -3.95
C LEU A 70 10.94 -8.71 -4.54
N ARG A 71 10.56 -7.71 -3.75
CA ARG A 71 10.58 -6.30 -4.16
C ARG A 71 12.00 -5.87 -4.48
N THR A 72 12.19 -5.25 -5.64
CA THR A 72 13.47 -4.72 -6.08
C THR A 72 13.57 -3.22 -5.83
N GLU A 73 14.79 -2.68 -5.90
CA GLU A 73 15.02 -1.22 -5.87
C GLU A 73 14.28 -0.51 -7.00
N SER A 74 14.27 -1.11 -8.20
CA SER A 74 13.57 -0.52 -9.35
C SER A 74 12.06 -0.46 -9.12
N ASP A 75 11.46 -1.41 -8.42
CA ASP A 75 10.03 -1.33 -8.06
C ASP A 75 9.72 -0.12 -7.17
N ILE A 76 10.61 0.19 -6.22
CA ILE A 76 10.51 1.34 -5.31
C ILE A 76 10.63 2.65 -6.11
N GLU A 77 11.66 2.76 -6.95
CA GLU A 77 11.89 3.93 -7.79
C GLU A 77 10.72 4.18 -8.76
N ASN A 78 10.24 3.12 -9.42
CA ASN A 78 9.13 3.21 -10.37
C ASN A 78 7.82 3.61 -9.67
N ALA A 79 7.54 3.05 -8.48
CA ALA A 79 6.36 3.44 -7.71
C ALA A 79 6.41 4.92 -7.31
N PHE A 80 7.58 5.41 -6.88
CA PHE A 80 7.76 6.82 -6.53
C PHE A 80 7.63 7.74 -7.75
N ALA A 81 8.29 7.41 -8.86
CA ALA A 81 8.19 8.16 -10.12
C ALA A 81 6.75 8.19 -10.65
N LYS A 82 6.02 7.06 -10.57
CA LYS A 82 4.61 7.00 -10.94
C LYS A 82 3.77 7.93 -10.05
N LYS A 83 4.05 7.97 -8.75
CA LYS A 83 3.34 8.89 -7.84
C LYS A 83 3.65 10.35 -8.14
N GLN A 84 4.92 10.69 -8.44
CA GLN A 84 5.32 12.06 -8.80
C GLN A 84 4.67 12.55 -10.10
N SER A 85 4.55 11.67 -11.10
CA SER A 85 3.90 12.02 -12.38
C SER A 85 2.37 12.18 -12.28
N ARG A 86 1.78 11.86 -11.12
CA ARG A 86 0.33 11.87 -10.89
C ARG A 86 -0.01 12.68 -9.64
N ASP A 87 0.12 13.99 -9.80
CA ASP A 87 -0.19 14.97 -8.76
C ASP A 87 -1.68 15.02 -8.38
N ASP A 88 -2.55 14.57 -9.28
CA ASP A 88 -3.99 14.44 -9.04
C ASP A 88 -4.34 13.28 -8.09
N LEU A 89 -3.36 12.44 -7.74
CA LEU A 89 -3.53 11.31 -6.84
C LEU A 89 -2.93 11.58 -5.49
N ASP A 90 -3.61 11.09 -4.47
CA ASP A 90 -3.15 11.15 -3.09
C ASP A 90 -2.28 9.94 -2.72
N LEU A 91 -2.57 8.78 -3.31
CA LEU A 91 -1.90 7.51 -3.06
C LEU A 91 -1.68 6.73 -4.36
N VAL A 92 -0.50 6.11 -4.47
CA VAL A 92 -0.21 5.00 -5.40
C VAL A 92 0.23 3.79 -4.58
N PHE A 93 -0.19 2.60 -4.96
CA PHE A 93 0.24 1.36 -4.33
C PHE A 93 0.50 0.27 -5.36
N SER A 94 1.30 -0.72 -4.98
CA SER A 94 1.63 -1.85 -5.84
C SER A 94 0.53 -2.91 -5.84
N VAL A 95 0.35 -3.52 -7.00
CA VAL A 95 -0.63 -4.57 -7.25
C VAL A 95 -0.02 -5.67 -8.11
N CYS A 96 -0.67 -6.82 -8.20
CA CYS A 96 -0.36 -7.86 -9.17
C CYS A 96 -1.63 -8.28 -9.93
N GLU A 97 -1.47 -8.99 -11.04
CA GLU A 97 -2.63 -9.52 -11.78
C GLU A 97 -3.52 -10.35 -10.86
N ALA A 98 -4.82 -10.05 -10.85
CA ALA A 98 -5.75 -10.79 -10.01
C ALA A 98 -5.99 -12.20 -10.55
N ARG A 99 -5.92 -13.20 -9.67
CA ARG A 99 -6.22 -14.59 -10.05
C ARG A 99 -7.71 -14.81 -10.33
N ARG A 100 -8.56 -14.01 -9.68
CA ARG A 100 -10.03 -14.06 -9.77
C ARG A 100 -10.56 -12.72 -10.24
N ASN A 101 -11.76 -12.72 -10.80
CA ASN A 101 -12.43 -11.51 -11.27
C ASN A 101 -13.86 -11.49 -10.70
N PRO A 102 -14.24 -10.45 -9.93
CA PRO A 102 -15.50 -10.41 -9.19
C PRO A 102 -16.74 -10.30 -10.08
N TRP A 103 -16.57 -9.99 -11.37
CA TRP A 103 -17.64 -10.04 -12.37
C TRP A 103 -17.92 -11.45 -12.91
N PHE A 104 -17.12 -12.48 -12.57
CA PHE A 104 -17.31 -13.85 -13.07
C PHE A 104 -17.31 -14.91 -11.98
N ASN A 105 -16.22 -15.02 -11.22
CA ASN A 105 -15.88 -16.23 -10.46
C ASN A 105 -15.71 -16.00 -8.96
N MET A 106 -16.29 -14.92 -8.46
CA MET A 106 -16.40 -14.66 -7.03
C MET A 106 -17.89 -14.51 -6.68
N VAL A 107 -18.30 -15.18 -5.62
CA VAL A 107 -19.66 -15.14 -5.09
C VAL A 107 -19.63 -14.73 -3.62
N LYS A 108 -20.71 -14.15 -3.13
CA LYS A 108 -20.96 -13.82 -1.73
C LYS A 108 -22.18 -14.58 -1.24
N THR A 109 -22.17 -14.94 0.03
CA THR A 109 -23.35 -15.52 0.69
C THR A 109 -24.44 -14.47 0.80
N VAL A 110 -25.66 -14.88 0.48
CA VAL A 110 -26.89 -14.13 0.71
C VAL A 110 -27.87 -15.10 1.34
N ASP A 111 -28.04 -15.00 2.65
CA ASP A 111 -28.86 -15.90 3.47
C ASP A 111 -28.57 -17.40 3.21
N ASP A 112 -29.45 -18.08 2.47
CA ASP A 112 -29.43 -19.52 2.19
C ASP A 112 -28.76 -19.89 0.85
N HIS A 113 -28.30 -18.90 0.07
CA HIS A 113 -27.69 -19.11 -1.25
C HIS A 113 -26.46 -18.22 -1.46
N VAL A 114 -25.89 -18.28 -2.67
CA VAL A 114 -24.77 -17.43 -3.08
C VAL A 114 -25.12 -16.66 -4.34
N GLU A 115 -24.67 -15.42 -4.43
CA GLU A 115 -24.78 -14.58 -5.62
C GLU A 115 -23.40 -14.11 -6.08
N GLN A 116 -23.24 -13.78 -7.36
CA GLN A 116 -22.02 -13.12 -7.84
C GLN A 116 -21.74 -11.82 -7.05
N VAL A 117 -20.46 -11.55 -6.78
CA VAL A 117 -20.04 -10.31 -6.10
C VAL A 117 -20.45 -9.10 -6.93
N CYS A 118 -20.20 -9.12 -8.24
CA CYS A 118 -20.66 -8.12 -9.19
C CYS A 118 -21.54 -8.78 -10.26
N LYS A 119 -22.83 -8.44 -10.30
CA LYS A 119 -23.71 -8.85 -11.41
C LYS A 119 -23.27 -8.13 -12.70
N SER A 120 -23.22 -8.86 -13.81
CA SER A 120 -22.77 -8.32 -15.09
C SER A 120 -23.35 -9.08 -16.28
N GLU A 121 -23.42 -8.41 -17.43
CA GLU A 121 -23.81 -9.00 -18.71
C GLU A 121 -22.58 -9.45 -19.54
N PHE A 122 -21.39 -9.44 -18.94
CA PHE A 122 -20.17 -9.84 -19.64
C PHE A 122 -20.18 -11.33 -19.93
N THR A 123 -19.93 -11.70 -21.18
CA THR A 123 -19.91 -13.11 -21.61
C THR A 123 -18.49 -13.69 -21.64
N GLY A 124 -17.47 -12.86 -21.46
CA GLY A 124 -16.07 -13.29 -21.38
C GLY A 124 -15.17 -12.25 -20.74
N ARG A 125 -14.01 -12.70 -20.21
CA ARG A 125 -13.09 -11.88 -19.42
C ARG A 125 -12.63 -10.60 -20.12
N GLN A 126 -12.44 -10.65 -21.44
CA GLN A 126 -11.98 -9.51 -22.26
C GLN A 126 -12.96 -8.32 -22.24
N GLN A 127 -14.22 -8.54 -21.85
CA GLN A 127 -15.24 -7.49 -21.80
C GLN A 127 -15.33 -6.84 -20.41
N ALA A 128 -14.82 -7.48 -19.37
CA ALA A 128 -14.89 -6.97 -18.01
C ALA A 128 -13.71 -6.03 -17.71
N PRO A 129 -13.82 -5.16 -16.70
CA PRO A 129 -12.70 -4.37 -16.22
C PRO A 129 -11.52 -5.25 -15.79
N ASP A 130 -10.32 -4.76 -16.06
CA ASP A 130 -9.10 -5.31 -15.48
C ASP A 130 -9.16 -5.19 -13.96
N VAL A 131 -8.70 -6.24 -13.29
CA VAL A 131 -8.65 -6.31 -11.83
C VAL A 131 -7.29 -6.77 -11.39
N TYR A 132 -6.88 -6.23 -10.25
CA TYR A 132 -5.59 -6.49 -9.67
C TYR A 132 -5.76 -6.82 -8.19
N ASP A 133 -4.97 -7.76 -7.70
CA ASP A 133 -4.87 -8.05 -6.28
C ASP A 133 -3.90 -7.02 -5.67
N VAL A 134 -4.32 -6.38 -4.59
CA VAL A 134 -3.43 -5.53 -3.80
C VAL A 134 -2.38 -6.45 -3.17
N ASN A 135 -1.12 -6.28 -3.56
CA ASN A 135 -0.03 -7.10 -3.02
C ASN A 135 0.59 -6.50 -1.76
N ALA A 136 0.15 -5.30 -1.37
CA ALA A 136 0.55 -4.56 -0.17
C ALA A 136 2.06 -4.34 0.00
N SER A 137 2.84 -4.47 -1.07
CA SER A 137 4.31 -4.36 -1.02
C SER A 137 4.77 -2.92 -0.90
N ILE A 138 4.17 -1.98 -1.63
CA ILE A 138 4.56 -0.57 -1.69
C ILE A 138 3.32 0.30 -1.62
N TYR A 139 3.35 1.33 -0.78
CA TYR A 139 2.40 2.44 -0.79
C TYR A 139 3.17 3.76 -0.80
N VAL A 140 2.77 4.72 -1.63
CA VAL A 140 3.40 6.05 -1.74
C VAL A 140 2.33 7.13 -1.59
N PHE A 141 2.37 7.85 -0.48
CA PHE A 141 1.39 8.87 -0.10
C PHE A 141 1.93 10.27 -0.30
N LYS A 142 1.07 11.19 -0.77
CA LYS A 142 1.26 12.63 -0.47
C LYS A 142 1.14 12.82 1.04
N ARG A 143 2.09 13.55 1.63
CA ARG A 143 2.13 13.75 3.08
C ARG A 143 0.83 14.36 3.62
N ASP A 144 0.30 15.41 2.98
CA ASP A 144 -0.89 16.09 3.49
C ASP A 144 -2.12 15.17 3.52
N PHE A 145 -2.28 14.33 2.49
CA PHE A 145 -3.35 13.33 2.49
C PHE A 145 -3.21 12.37 3.68
N LEU A 146 -2.02 11.83 3.92
CA LEU A 146 -1.80 10.92 5.04
C LEU A 146 -2.04 11.62 6.38
N ALA A 147 -1.55 12.85 6.53
CA ALA A 147 -1.64 13.61 7.78
C ALA A 147 -3.08 14.01 8.15
N THR A 148 -3.96 14.27 7.17
CA THR A 148 -5.33 14.75 7.44
C THR A 148 -6.42 13.70 7.29
N ASN A 149 -6.11 12.52 6.76
CA ASN A 149 -7.13 11.49 6.51
C ASN A 149 -7.60 10.82 7.81
N THR A 150 -8.89 10.96 8.13
CA THR A 150 -9.50 10.37 9.33
C THR A 150 -10.44 9.19 9.06
N ASP A 151 -10.75 8.89 7.79
CA ASP A 151 -11.71 7.82 7.43
C ASP A 151 -11.03 6.51 6.99
N GLY A 152 -9.70 6.54 6.83
CA GLY A 152 -8.88 5.36 6.50
C GLY A 152 -9.07 4.86 5.07
N HIS A 153 -9.84 5.57 4.24
CA HIS A 153 -10.05 5.22 2.85
C HIS A 153 -9.08 6.00 1.96
N ALA A 154 -8.35 5.27 1.12
CA ALA A 154 -7.57 5.89 0.06
C ALA A 154 -8.36 5.89 -1.25
N VAL A 155 -8.64 7.08 -1.78
CA VAL A 155 -9.12 7.21 -3.16
C VAL A 155 -7.90 7.18 -4.09
N ALA A 156 -7.43 5.98 -4.41
CA ALA A 156 -6.45 5.82 -5.48
C ALA A 156 -7.17 5.79 -6.83
N ARG A 157 -6.90 6.76 -7.72
CA ARG A 157 -7.34 6.72 -9.12
C ARG A 157 -6.17 6.32 -10.01
N GLN A 158 -6.05 5.05 -10.39
CA GLN A 158 -5.01 4.70 -11.37
C GLN A 158 -5.28 5.31 -12.74
N ASP A 159 -4.21 5.65 -13.46
CA ASP A 159 -4.29 5.91 -14.91
C ASP A 159 -4.66 4.63 -15.64
N ARG A 160 -5.57 4.73 -16.61
CA ARG A 160 -5.62 3.75 -17.69
C ARG A 160 -4.57 4.15 -18.72
N HIS A 161 -3.41 3.53 -18.76
CA HIS A 161 -2.53 3.45 -19.95
C HIS A 161 -1.37 2.50 -19.63
N GLN A 162 -0.90 1.62 -20.49
CA GLN A 162 -1.25 1.15 -21.83
C GLN A 162 -0.74 -0.29 -21.81
N ARG A 163 -1.47 -1.26 -22.39
CA ARG A 163 -0.86 -2.55 -22.68
C ARG A 163 0.27 -2.27 -23.68
N ASP A 164 1.53 -2.40 -23.24
CA ASP A 164 2.61 -2.69 -24.17
C ASP A 164 2.34 -4.10 -24.68
N ASP A 165 1.62 -4.17 -25.80
CA ASP A 165 1.50 -5.37 -26.64
C ASP A 165 2.90 -5.66 -27.22
N GLY A 166 3.78 -6.18 -26.36
CA GLY A 166 5.20 -6.37 -26.62
C GLY A 166 5.68 -7.78 -26.31
N TYR A 167 4.89 -8.80 -26.65
CA TYR A 167 5.42 -10.15 -26.85
C TYR A 167 4.65 -10.85 -27.97
N ARG A 168 5.27 -10.90 -29.15
CA ARG A 168 4.98 -11.88 -30.19
C ARG A 168 5.82 -13.12 -29.96
#